data_AF-A0A3A9VY30-F1
#
_entry.id   AF-A0A3A9VY30-F1
#
_cell.length_a   1.000
_cell.length_b   1.000
_cell.length_c   1.000
_cell.angle_alpha   90.00
_cell.angle_beta   90.00
_cell.angle_gamma   90.00
#
_symmetry.space_group_name_H-M   'P 1'
#
loop_
_entity.id
_entity.type
_entity.pdbx_description
1 polymer ?
#
loop_
_entity_poly.entity_id
_entity_poly.type
_entity_poly.pdbx_seq_one_letter_code
_entity_poly.pdbx_strand_id
1 'polypeptide(L)'
;MRIKYLLVFVILTTISCQNAEKKIEETNINITIEQQVYFDYSNTQLKNTYTDTLITNFSNNNDKDSFIVNLNSGNINKSKAVFRIKNFHNLIIYEKEFYVSDLVNGYDLISIKTDEQMESYIVDKAKSFLSTENFSFPSNLKESDGILLQSNQEDFRDYDTYLECKTENRPVFSYGLNEENISFIGYSAKHNKVIEFLYCC
;
A
#
# COMPACT_ATOMS: atom_id res chain seq x y z
N MET A 1 64.44 -2.78 -3.74
CA MET A 1 62.96 -2.74 -3.82
C MET A 1 62.49 -1.66 -2.86
N ARG A 2 61.69 -0.71 -3.35
CA ARG A 2 61.13 0.44 -2.59
C ARG A 2 60.30 -0.08 -1.41
N ILE A 3 60.31 0.54 -0.24
CA ILE A 3 59.39 1.63 0.13
C ILE A 3 59.92 2.36 1.38
N LYS A 4 59.81 3.68 1.33
CA LYS A 4 60.20 4.67 2.33
C LYS A 4 59.16 4.71 3.45
N TYR A 5 59.57 4.65 4.71
CA TYR A 5 58.79 5.14 5.84
C TYR A 5 59.26 6.57 6.14
N LEU A 6 58.36 7.53 5.95
CA LEU A 6 58.59 8.93 6.29
C LEU A 6 57.86 9.22 7.61
N LEU A 7 58.63 9.18 8.71
CA LEU A 7 58.28 9.83 9.97
C LEU A 7 58.66 11.31 9.82
N VAL A 8 57.71 12.23 9.98
CA VAL A 8 58.02 13.65 10.16
C VAL A 8 57.40 14.14 11.46
N PHE A 9 58.30 14.62 12.30
CA PHE A 9 58.08 15.27 13.58
C PHE A 9 57.30 16.57 13.43
N VAL A 10 56.41 16.79 14.40
CA VAL A 10 55.74 18.05 14.70
C VAL A 10 56.77 19.06 15.21
N ILE A 11 56.85 20.24 14.60
CA ILE A 11 57.35 21.46 15.24
C ILE A 11 56.39 22.60 14.88
N LEU A 12 55.77 23.18 15.92
CA LEU A 12 54.98 24.40 15.85
C LEU A 12 55.86 25.59 15.45
N THR A 13 55.35 26.42 14.54
CA THR A 13 55.60 27.86 14.55
C THR A 13 54.30 28.61 14.25
N THR A 14 53.95 29.49 15.18
CA THR A 14 52.88 30.48 15.08
C THR A 14 53.30 31.63 14.17
N ILE A 15 52.34 32.28 13.50
CA ILE A 15 52.19 33.75 13.43
C ILE A 15 50.90 34.08 12.63
N SER A 16 49.98 34.72 13.37
CA SER A 16 49.05 35.79 12.98
C SER A 16 48.36 35.73 11.61
N CYS A 17 47.05 35.50 11.62
CA CYS A 17 46.16 36.08 10.62
C CYS A 17 44.93 36.67 11.31
N GLN A 18 44.55 37.84 10.84
CA GLN A 18 43.63 38.80 11.45
C GLN A 18 42.20 38.26 11.55
N ASN A 19 41.55 38.51 12.68
CA ASN A 19 40.11 38.34 12.85
C ASN A 19 39.36 39.27 11.90
N ALA A 20 38.75 38.71 10.86
CA ALA A 20 37.60 39.30 10.20
C ALA A 20 36.36 38.57 10.73
N GLU A 21 35.76 39.09 11.80
CA GLU A 21 34.45 38.65 12.28
C GLU A 21 33.42 38.99 11.20
N LYS A 22 33.09 37.99 10.38
CA LYS A 22 31.95 38.06 9.47
C LYS A 22 30.69 37.93 10.32
N LYS A 23 30.05 39.06 10.58
CA LYS A 23 28.74 39.15 11.24
C LYS A 23 27.75 38.32 10.42
N ILE A 24 27.38 37.14 10.93
CA ILE A 24 26.28 36.36 10.37
C ILE A 24 25.01 37.11 10.79
N GLU A 25 24.39 37.80 9.84
CA GLU A 25 23.02 38.29 10.03
C GLU A 25 22.11 37.07 10.07
N GLU A 26 21.65 36.73 11.27
CA GLU A 26 20.51 35.84 11.49
C GLU A 26 19.28 36.48 10.86
N THR A 27 19.07 36.18 9.59
CA THR A 27 17.80 36.44 8.93
C THR A 27 16.79 35.49 9.58
N ASN A 28 15.99 36.04 10.50
CA ASN A 28 14.80 35.37 11.01
C ASN A 28 13.85 35.15 9.83
N ILE A 29 13.99 34.02 9.15
CA ILE A 29 13.03 33.54 8.19
C ILE A 29 11.81 33.15 9.02
N ASN A 30 10.82 34.03 9.09
CA ASN A 30 9.49 33.68 9.58
C ASN A 30 8.91 32.67 8.58
N ILE A 31 9.16 31.38 8.82
CA ILE A 31 8.50 30.30 8.10
C ILE A 31 7.05 30.29 8.57
N THR A 32 6.16 30.91 7.80
CA THR A 32 4.73 30.68 7.96
C THR A 32 4.47 29.26 7.51
N ILE A 33 4.43 28.33 8.46
CA ILE A 33 3.96 26.96 8.19
C ILE A 33 2.46 27.09 7.95
N GLU A 34 2.05 27.11 6.69
CA GLU A 34 0.65 26.94 6.34
C GLU A 34 0.22 25.56 6.86
N GLN A 35 -0.60 25.54 7.91
CA GLN A 35 -1.19 24.30 8.40
C GLN A 35 -2.09 23.74 7.30
N GLN A 36 -1.72 22.57 6.77
CA GLN A 36 -2.58 21.84 5.85
C GLN A 36 -3.84 21.40 6.61
N VAL A 37 -4.99 21.96 6.25
CA VAL A 37 -6.29 21.56 6.79
C VAL A 37 -6.87 20.49 5.88
N TYR A 38 -6.91 19.26 6.39
CA TYR A 38 -7.54 18.13 5.73
C TYR A 38 -9.07 18.20 5.89
N PHE A 39 -9.79 17.66 4.91
CA PHE A 39 -11.25 17.57 4.97
C PHE A 39 -11.70 16.64 6.11
N ASP A 40 -12.58 17.14 6.97
CA ASP A 40 -13.22 16.34 8.02
C ASP A 40 -14.41 15.57 7.43
N TYR A 41 -14.20 14.29 7.19
CA TYR A 41 -15.19 13.37 6.64
C TYR A 41 -16.00 12.63 7.73
N SER A 42 -15.95 13.07 9.00
CA SER A 42 -16.66 12.42 10.12
C SER A 42 -18.15 12.20 9.85
N ASN A 43 -18.78 13.13 9.12
CA ASN A 43 -20.21 13.13 8.83
C ASN A 43 -20.56 12.72 7.39
N THR A 44 -19.57 12.46 6.52
CA THR A 44 -19.79 12.12 5.12
C THR A 44 -20.67 10.86 5.00
N GLN A 45 -21.62 10.91 4.07
CA GLN A 45 -22.53 9.81 3.77
C GLN A 45 -22.41 9.37 2.32
N LEU A 46 -22.31 8.07 2.11
CA LEU A 46 -22.52 7.46 0.80
C LEU A 46 -24.03 7.39 0.55
N LYS A 47 -24.53 8.09 -0.48
CA LYS A 47 -25.98 8.21 -0.73
C LYS A 47 -26.58 6.91 -1.25
N ASN A 48 -25.81 6.17 -2.04
CA ASN A 48 -26.25 4.94 -2.68
C ASN A 48 -25.32 3.78 -2.37
N THR A 49 -25.84 2.56 -2.39
CA THR A 49 -25.00 1.37 -2.40
C THR A 49 -24.21 1.30 -3.70
N TYR A 50 -22.96 0.86 -3.64
CA TYR A 50 -22.12 0.63 -4.81
C TYR A 50 -21.68 -0.82 -4.86
N THR A 51 -21.72 -1.44 -6.04
CA THR A 51 -21.22 -2.79 -6.26
C THR A 51 -20.41 -2.81 -7.54
N ASP A 52 -19.23 -3.42 -7.48
CA ASP A 52 -18.43 -3.70 -8.67
C ASP A 52 -18.04 -5.18 -8.72
N THR A 53 -17.72 -5.67 -9.91
CA THR A 53 -17.33 -7.05 -10.13
C THR A 53 -16.28 -7.18 -11.22
N LEU A 54 -15.17 -7.85 -10.88
CA LEU A 54 -14.15 -8.27 -11.82
C LEU A 54 -14.19 -9.79 -12.00
N ILE A 55 -14.16 -10.24 -13.26
CA ILE A 55 -14.13 -11.66 -13.62
C ILE A 55 -12.77 -11.99 -14.24
N THR A 56 -11.97 -12.80 -13.55
CA THR A 56 -10.59 -13.11 -13.99
C THR A 56 -10.12 -14.46 -13.46
N ASN A 57 -9.08 -15.04 -14.07
CA ASN A 57 -8.44 -16.25 -13.56
C ASN A 57 -7.68 -15.94 -12.27
N PHE A 58 -7.89 -16.75 -11.23
CA PHE A 58 -7.23 -16.54 -9.94
C PHE A 58 -6.94 -17.84 -9.18
N SER A 59 -7.97 -18.57 -8.75
CA SER A 59 -7.81 -19.85 -8.04
C SER A 59 -7.22 -20.95 -8.91
N ASN A 60 -7.41 -20.85 -10.23
CA ASN A 60 -6.71 -21.66 -11.23
C ASN A 60 -6.57 -20.89 -12.56
N ASN A 61 -5.78 -21.44 -13.49
CA ASN A 61 -5.41 -20.79 -14.75
C ASN A 61 -6.45 -20.96 -15.88
N ASN A 62 -7.43 -21.84 -15.73
CA ASN A 62 -8.39 -22.20 -16.77
C ASN A 62 -9.78 -21.61 -16.53
N ASP A 63 -10.22 -21.60 -15.28
CA ASP A 63 -11.53 -21.09 -14.89
C ASP A 63 -11.43 -19.71 -14.26
N LYS A 64 -12.49 -18.91 -14.46
CA LYS A 64 -12.56 -17.55 -13.95
C LYS A 64 -13.31 -17.51 -12.62
N ASP A 65 -12.75 -16.73 -11.71
CA ASP A 65 -13.35 -16.38 -10.44
C ASP A 65 -14.00 -15.00 -10.53
N SER A 66 -14.86 -14.70 -9.57
CA SER A 66 -15.54 -13.42 -9.44
C SER A 66 -15.08 -12.70 -8.18
N PHE A 67 -14.47 -11.53 -8.37
CA PHE A 67 -14.09 -10.60 -7.33
C PHE A 67 -15.18 -9.54 -7.22
N ILE A 68 -15.74 -9.34 -6.04
CA ILE A 68 -16.91 -8.48 -5.84
C ILE A 68 -16.65 -7.56 -4.66
N VAL A 69 -16.75 -6.25 -4.87
CA VAL A 69 -16.73 -5.24 -3.80
C VAL A 69 -18.13 -4.64 -3.69
N ASN A 70 -18.64 -4.56 -2.47
CA ASN A 70 -19.91 -3.91 -2.15
C ASN A 70 -19.69 -2.85 -1.08
N LEU A 71 -20.11 -1.62 -1.34
CA LEU A 71 -20.19 -0.53 -0.37
C LEU A 71 -21.65 -0.30 0.01
N ASN A 72 -21.96 -0.36 1.29
CA ASN A 72 -23.28 0.00 1.78
C ASN A 72 -23.44 1.51 1.88
N SER A 73 -24.63 2.02 1.52
CA SER A 73 -25.00 3.42 1.76
C SER A 73 -25.01 3.74 3.25
N GLY A 74 -24.74 5.00 3.61
CA GLY A 74 -24.75 5.49 4.98
C GLY A 74 -23.47 6.25 5.35
N ASN A 75 -23.30 6.55 6.64
CA ASN A 75 -22.10 7.23 7.12
C ASN A 75 -20.87 6.33 6.91
N ILE A 76 -19.83 6.87 6.26
CA ILE A 76 -18.69 6.07 5.80
C ILE A 76 -17.84 5.50 6.93
N ASN A 77 -17.86 6.15 8.11
CA ASN A 77 -17.14 5.70 9.32
C ASN A 77 -17.90 4.63 10.12
N LYS A 78 -19.14 4.31 9.71
CA LYS A 78 -20.01 3.35 10.39
C LYS A 78 -20.46 2.22 9.46
N SER A 79 -20.61 2.52 8.18
CA SER A 79 -21.08 1.59 7.17
C SER A 79 -19.96 0.62 6.79
N LYS A 80 -20.33 -0.64 6.58
CA LYS A 80 -19.41 -1.69 6.16
C LYS A 80 -19.38 -1.84 4.65
N ALA A 81 -18.19 -2.11 4.14
CA ALA A 81 -17.95 -2.66 2.82
C ALA A 81 -17.63 -4.16 2.93
N VAL A 82 -17.90 -4.90 1.86
CA VAL A 82 -17.58 -6.33 1.78
C VAL A 82 -16.87 -6.63 0.47
N PHE A 83 -15.68 -7.20 0.58
CA PHE A 83 -14.94 -7.77 -0.54
C PHE A 83 -15.07 -9.29 -0.50
N ARG A 84 -15.54 -9.89 -1.59
CA ARG A 84 -15.72 -11.34 -1.75
C ARG A 84 -15.01 -11.86 -2.99
N ILE A 85 -14.53 -13.09 -2.91
CA ILE A 85 -14.09 -13.86 -4.08
C ILE A 85 -14.92 -15.14 -4.14
N LYS A 86 -15.55 -15.36 -5.29
CA LYS A 86 -16.24 -16.61 -5.61
C LYS A 86 -15.47 -17.37 -6.67
N ASN A 87 -15.33 -18.68 -6.50
CA ASN A 87 -14.75 -19.51 -7.55
C ASN A 87 -15.72 -19.73 -8.71
N PHE A 88 -15.26 -20.39 -9.78
CA PHE A 88 -16.09 -20.73 -10.94
C PHE A 88 -17.33 -21.59 -10.64
N HIS A 89 -17.38 -22.26 -9.49
CA HIS A 89 -18.56 -22.98 -8.98
C HIS A 89 -19.49 -22.09 -8.13
N ASN A 90 -19.28 -20.78 -8.11
CA ASN A 90 -19.98 -19.79 -7.28
C ASN A 90 -19.83 -19.99 -5.75
N LEU A 91 -18.84 -20.76 -5.30
CA LEU A 91 -18.53 -20.91 -3.88
C LEU A 91 -17.69 -19.73 -3.39
N ILE A 92 -18.05 -19.16 -2.24
CA ILE A 92 -17.25 -18.11 -1.59
C ILE A 92 -15.97 -18.75 -1.06
N ILE A 93 -14.84 -18.33 -1.63
CA ILE A 93 -13.49 -18.77 -1.25
C ILE A 93 -12.71 -17.67 -0.51
N TYR A 94 -13.26 -16.46 -0.46
CA TYR A 94 -12.74 -15.33 0.32
C TYR A 94 -13.87 -14.37 0.70
N GLU A 95 -13.83 -13.84 1.91
CA GLU A 95 -14.71 -12.75 2.35
C GLU A 95 -13.98 -11.89 3.38
N LYS A 96 -13.99 -10.57 3.18
CA LYS A 96 -13.46 -9.60 4.11
C LYS A 96 -14.43 -8.43 4.25
N GLU A 97 -14.78 -8.13 5.49
CA GLU A 97 -15.52 -6.92 5.85
C GLU A 97 -14.58 -5.86 6.37
N PHE A 98 -14.83 -4.61 5.99
CA PHE A 98 -14.07 -3.43 6.43
C PHE A 98 -15.00 -2.21 6.49
N TYR A 99 -14.62 -1.13 7.16
CA TYR A 99 -15.41 0.10 7.11
C TYR A 99 -15.22 0.79 5.76
N VAL A 100 -16.22 1.50 5.25
CA VAL A 100 -16.07 2.27 4.00
C VAL A 100 -14.93 3.31 4.13
N SER A 101 -14.75 3.88 5.32
CA SER A 101 -13.63 4.75 5.66
C SER A 101 -12.25 4.11 5.48
N ASP A 102 -12.13 2.78 5.50
CA ASP A 102 -10.85 2.10 5.32
C ASP A 102 -10.38 2.18 3.85
N LEU A 103 -11.18 2.70 2.91
CA LEU A 103 -10.74 3.05 1.55
C LEU A 103 -10.05 4.41 1.48
N VAL A 104 -10.10 5.18 2.56
CA VAL A 104 -9.61 6.55 2.60
C VAL A 104 -8.12 6.57 2.90
N ASN A 105 -7.38 7.20 2.00
CA ASN A 105 -6.00 7.59 2.23
C ASN A 105 -5.98 9.07 2.64
N GLY A 106 -5.47 9.35 3.85
CA GLY A 106 -5.46 10.70 4.44
C GLY A 106 -4.64 11.71 3.64
N TYR A 107 -3.58 11.28 2.95
CA TYR A 107 -2.83 12.14 2.04
C TYR A 107 -3.68 12.68 0.88
N ASP A 108 -4.68 11.93 0.42
CA ASP A 108 -5.57 12.35 -0.67
C ASP A 108 -6.59 13.43 -0.20
N LEU A 109 -6.85 13.52 1.11
CA LEU A 109 -7.84 14.44 1.69
C LEU A 109 -7.49 15.92 1.51
N ILE A 110 -6.23 16.23 1.21
CA ILE A 110 -5.82 17.61 0.92
C ILE A 110 -6.54 18.17 -0.32
N SER A 111 -6.90 17.32 -1.27
CA SER A 111 -7.58 17.69 -2.52
C SER A 111 -9.10 17.74 -2.38
N ILE A 112 -9.64 17.13 -1.31
CA ILE A 112 -11.08 17.03 -1.05
C ILE A 112 -11.53 18.22 -0.21
N LYS A 113 -12.70 18.77 -0.53
CA LYS A 113 -13.29 19.96 0.10
C LYS A 113 -14.77 19.82 0.42
N THR A 114 -15.46 18.83 -0.14
CA THR A 114 -16.89 18.60 0.09
C THR A 114 -17.22 17.12 0.26
N ASP A 115 -18.40 16.84 0.84
CA ASP A 115 -18.91 15.48 0.97
C ASP A 115 -19.13 14.81 -0.40
N GLU A 116 -19.60 15.55 -1.42
CA GLU A 116 -19.76 15.01 -2.78
C GLU A 116 -18.42 14.57 -3.40
N GLN A 117 -17.35 15.33 -3.15
CA GLN A 117 -16.02 14.96 -3.61
C GLN A 117 -15.51 13.72 -2.86
N MET A 118 -15.79 13.64 -1.56
CA MET A 118 -15.43 12.49 -0.73
C MET A 118 -16.18 11.22 -1.16
N GLU A 119 -17.48 11.33 -1.44
CA GLU A 119 -18.31 10.24 -1.98
C GLU A 119 -17.76 9.75 -3.34
N SER A 120 -17.44 10.68 -4.25
CA SER A 120 -16.87 10.35 -5.55
C SER A 120 -15.51 9.64 -5.42
N TYR A 121 -14.65 10.16 -4.54
CA TYR A 121 -13.36 9.58 -4.22
C TYR A 121 -13.47 8.14 -3.70
N ILE A 122 -14.38 7.86 -2.77
CA ILE A 122 -14.61 6.51 -2.23
C ILE A 122 -15.04 5.54 -3.32
N VAL A 123 -15.97 5.96 -4.19
CA VAL A 123 -16.43 5.13 -5.31
C VAL A 123 -15.27 4.85 -6.28
N ASP A 124 -14.42 5.84 -6.55
CA ASP A 124 -13.26 5.64 -7.42
C ASP A 124 -12.19 4.74 -6.77
N LYS A 125 -11.96 4.84 -5.46
CA LYS A 125 -11.11 3.89 -4.73
C LYS A 125 -11.67 2.47 -4.80
N ALA A 126 -12.99 2.29 -4.69
CA ALA A 126 -13.61 0.98 -4.81
C ALA A 126 -13.52 0.38 -6.22
N LYS A 127 -13.58 1.19 -7.28
CA LYS A 127 -13.26 0.75 -8.65
C LYS A 127 -11.81 0.29 -8.76
N SER A 128 -10.88 1.13 -8.29
CA SER A 128 -9.44 0.84 -8.34
C SER A 128 -9.08 -0.37 -7.47
N PHE A 129 -9.85 -0.66 -6.42
CA PHE A 129 -9.71 -1.86 -5.60
C PHE A 129 -9.77 -3.13 -6.47
N LEU A 130 -10.64 -3.17 -7.48
CA LEU A 130 -10.78 -4.29 -8.42
C LEU A 130 -9.99 -4.09 -9.74
N SER A 131 -8.93 -3.30 -9.73
CA SER A 131 -8.08 -3.13 -10.92
C SER A 131 -7.33 -4.42 -11.28
N THR A 132 -7.17 -4.70 -12.57
CA THR A 132 -6.30 -5.79 -13.04
C THR A 132 -4.82 -5.57 -12.70
N GLU A 133 -4.42 -4.32 -12.43
CA GLU A 133 -3.07 -3.97 -12.00
C GLU A 133 -2.74 -4.49 -10.60
N ASN A 134 -3.77 -4.81 -9.80
CA ASN A 134 -3.61 -5.42 -8.48
C ASN A 134 -3.27 -6.92 -8.54
N PHE A 135 -3.20 -7.51 -9.73
CA PHE A 135 -2.80 -8.89 -9.93
C PHE A 135 -1.31 -8.97 -10.29
N SER A 136 -0.58 -9.83 -9.60
CA SER A 136 0.83 -10.09 -9.85
C SER A 136 1.07 -11.59 -10.02
N PHE A 137 2.06 -11.96 -10.83
CA PHE A 137 2.48 -13.35 -11.00
C PHE A 137 3.83 -13.53 -10.30
N PRO A 138 3.90 -14.17 -9.11
CA PRO A 138 5.14 -14.27 -8.34
C PRO A 138 6.31 -14.94 -9.08
N SER A 139 6.01 -15.79 -10.05
CA SER A 139 6.95 -16.44 -10.97
C SER A 139 7.67 -15.48 -11.91
N ASN A 140 7.06 -14.32 -12.21
CA ASN A 140 7.50 -13.36 -13.21
C ASN A 140 8.05 -12.06 -12.59
N LEU A 141 8.08 -11.95 -11.26
CA LEU A 141 8.66 -10.80 -10.57
C LEU A 141 10.19 -10.81 -10.76
N LYS A 142 10.78 -9.69 -11.19
CA LYS A 142 12.24 -9.49 -11.27
C LYS A 142 12.76 -8.97 -9.94
N GLU A 143 14.02 -9.20 -9.58
CA GLU A 143 14.62 -8.80 -8.29
C GLU A 143 14.39 -7.33 -7.85
N SER A 144 14.04 -6.43 -8.78
CA SER A 144 13.64 -5.03 -8.51
C SER A 144 12.19 -4.83 -8.07
N ASP A 145 11.35 -5.86 -8.12
CA ASP A 145 9.90 -5.72 -8.19
C ASP A 145 9.23 -5.99 -6.83
N GLY A 146 9.05 -4.91 -6.05
CA GLY A 146 8.02 -4.81 -5.02
C GLY A 146 8.22 -5.59 -3.71
N ILE A 147 7.27 -5.36 -2.78
CA ILE A 147 7.27 -5.88 -1.40
C ILE A 147 7.47 -7.41 -1.35
N LEU A 148 6.84 -8.16 -2.27
CA LEU A 148 6.90 -9.64 -2.31
C LEU A 148 8.31 -10.22 -2.47
N LEU A 149 9.23 -9.50 -3.12
CA LEU A 149 10.61 -9.96 -3.30
C LEU A 149 11.57 -9.44 -2.23
N GLN A 150 11.20 -8.37 -1.51
CA GLN A 150 11.96 -7.82 -0.39
C GLN A 150 11.65 -8.53 0.93
N SER A 151 10.50 -9.20 1.02
CA SER A 151 10.10 -9.96 2.19
C SER A 151 10.91 -11.25 2.34
N ASN A 152 11.43 -11.48 3.54
CA ASN A 152 11.97 -12.77 3.96
C ASN A 152 10.83 -13.74 4.27
N GLN A 153 11.13 -15.04 4.32
CA GLN A 153 10.13 -16.06 4.67
C GLN A 153 9.41 -15.77 6.00
N GLU A 154 10.10 -15.19 6.99
CA GLU A 154 9.53 -14.83 8.29
C GLU A 154 8.47 -13.71 8.24
N ASP A 155 8.43 -12.92 7.17
CA ASP A 155 7.44 -11.85 6.99
C ASP A 155 6.09 -12.41 6.52
N PHE A 156 6.08 -13.63 5.97
CA PHE A 156 4.88 -14.28 5.47
C PHE A 156 4.12 -14.95 6.62
N ARG A 157 2.82 -14.64 6.70
CA ARG A 157 1.88 -15.35 7.57
C ARG A 157 1.60 -16.77 7.08
N ASP A 158 1.68 -16.99 5.76
CA ASP A 158 1.50 -18.28 5.10
C ASP A 158 2.42 -18.38 3.88
N TYR A 159 3.71 -18.67 4.13
CA TYR A 159 4.70 -18.79 3.07
C TYR A 159 4.39 -19.94 2.10
N ASP A 160 3.76 -21.01 2.59
CA ASP A 160 3.39 -22.17 1.77
C ASP A 160 2.42 -21.77 0.66
N THR A 161 1.41 -20.96 0.96
CA THR A 161 0.46 -20.46 -0.04
C THR A 161 1.13 -19.57 -1.08
N TYR A 162 2.07 -18.72 -0.67
CA TYR A 162 2.87 -17.92 -1.60
C TYR A 162 3.70 -18.82 -2.53
N LEU A 163 4.40 -19.82 -1.97
CA LEU A 163 5.22 -20.76 -2.73
C LEU A 163 4.38 -21.59 -3.70
N GLU A 164 3.18 -22.01 -3.29
CA GLU A 164 2.20 -22.69 -4.13
C GLU A 164 1.82 -21.84 -5.34
N CYS A 165 1.43 -20.57 -5.11
CA CYS A 165 1.08 -19.65 -6.19
C CYS A 165 2.26 -19.40 -7.14
N LYS A 166 3.48 -19.25 -6.61
CA LYS A 166 4.69 -19.08 -7.40
C LYS A 166 4.99 -20.30 -8.28
N THR A 167 4.92 -21.49 -7.71
CA THR A 167 5.26 -22.75 -8.37
C THR A 167 4.25 -23.10 -9.46
N GLU A 168 2.96 -22.85 -9.20
CA GLU A 168 1.88 -23.12 -10.15
C GLU A 168 1.62 -21.97 -11.14
N ASN A 169 2.43 -20.90 -11.08
CA ASN A 169 2.25 -19.71 -11.89
C ASN A 169 0.81 -19.14 -11.80
N ARG A 170 0.22 -19.18 -10.60
CA ARG A 170 -1.09 -18.58 -10.31
C ARG A 170 -0.91 -17.13 -9.86
N PRO A 171 -1.83 -16.24 -10.25
CA PRO A 171 -1.73 -14.85 -9.82
C PRO A 171 -2.02 -14.72 -8.32
N VAL A 172 -1.36 -13.74 -7.72
CA VAL A 172 -1.68 -13.21 -6.38
C VAL A 172 -2.36 -11.86 -6.56
N PHE A 173 -3.19 -11.50 -5.60
CA PHE A 173 -3.91 -10.23 -5.62
C PHE A 173 -3.49 -9.38 -4.43
N SER A 174 -3.19 -8.11 -4.67
CA SER A 174 -2.87 -7.14 -3.62
C SER A 174 -3.97 -6.11 -3.49
N TYR A 175 -4.30 -5.72 -2.26
CA TYR A 175 -5.20 -4.60 -2.03
C TYR A 175 -4.76 -3.79 -0.81
N GLY A 176 -4.97 -2.47 -0.91
CA GLY A 176 -4.71 -1.54 0.18
C GLY A 176 -5.99 -1.24 0.97
N LEU A 177 -5.89 -1.22 2.29
CA LEU A 177 -6.91 -0.65 3.17
C LEU A 177 -6.21 0.27 4.17
N ASN A 178 -6.71 1.48 4.37
CA ASN A 178 -6.02 2.56 5.07
C ASN A 178 -4.75 3.00 4.31
N GLU A 179 -4.04 4.00 4.82
CA GLU A 179 -2.95 4.66 4.08
C GLU A 179 -1.80 3.73 3.68
N GLU A 180 -1.38 2.83 4.59
CA GLU A 180 -0.14 2.08 4.41
C GLU A 180 -0.34 0.56 4.45
N ASN A 181 -1.56 0.06 4.73
CA ASN A 181 -1.73 -1.38 4.87
C ASN A 181 -2.00 -2.05 3.52
N ILE A 182 -1.01 -2.76 3.01
CA ILE A 182 -1.13 -3.58 1.81
C ILE A 182 -1.23 -5.04 2.22
N SER A 183 -2.29 -5.71 1.75
CA SER A 183 -2.51 -7.14 1.95
C SER A 183 -2.31 -7.88 0.63
N PHE A 184 -1.60 -9.01 0.68
CA PHE A 184 -1.47 -9.94 -0.44
C PHE A 184 -2.22 -11.23 -0.14
N ILE A 185 -3.05 -11.64 -1.10
CA ILE A 185 -3.87 -12.84 -1.01
C ILE A 185 -3.60 -13.78 -2.18
N GLY A 186 -3.69 -15.07 -1.92
CA GLY A 186 -3.50 -16.14 -2.91
C GLY A 186 -4.39 -17.34 -2.59
N TYR A 187 -4.74 -18.11 -3.61
CA TYR A 187 -5.50 -19.34 -3.41
C TYR A 187 -4.59 -20.46 -2.89
N SER A 188 -5.05 -21.17 -1.86
CA SER A 188 -4.41 -22.37 -1.32
C SER A 188 -5.25 -23.60 -1.64
N ALA A 189 -4.73 -24.51 -2.45
CA ALA A 189 -5.41 -25.78 -2.76
C ALA A 189 -5.54 -26.66 -1.52
N LYS A 190 -4.54 -26.61 -0.62
CA LYS A 190 -4.57 -27.31 0.67
C LYS A 190 -5.81 -26.95 1.50
N HIS A 191 -6.18 -25.67 1.51
CA HIS A 191 -7.30 -25.17 2.31
C HIS A 191 -8.59 -24.96 1.50
N ASN A 192 -8.53 -25.15 0.18
CA ASN A 192 -9.60 -24.84 -0.77
C ASN A 192 -10.18 -23.42 -0.63
N LYS A 193 -9.34 -22.45 -0.24
CA LYS A 193 -9.75 -21.06 -0.01
C LYS A 193 -8.60 -20.10 -0.27
N VAL A 194 -8.94 -18.82 -0.35
CA VAL A 194 -7.96 -17.73 -0.46
C VAL A 194 -7.42 -17.39 0.93
N ILE A 195 -6.10 -17.20 1.02
CA ILE A 195 -5.37 -16.88 2.25
C ILE A 195 -4.67 -15.53 2.06
N GLU A 196 -4.78 -14.66 3.07
CA GLU A 196 -3.91 -13.49 3.23
C GLU A 196 -2.56 -13.96 3.76
N PHE A 197 -1.57 -14.02 2.88
CA PHE A 197 -0.28 -14.65 3.16
C PHE A 197 0.82 -13.64 3.53
N LEU A 198 0.65 -12.38 3.15
CA LEU A 198 1.56 -11.29 3.51
C LEU A 198 0.75 -10.02 3.76
N TYR A 199 1.19 -9.27 4.76
CA TYR A 199 0.63 -7.98 5.14
C TYR A 199 1.79 -7.06 5.46
N CYS A 200 1.87 -5.92 4.78
CA CYS A 200 2.92 -4.93 4.95
C CYS A 200 2.33 -3.58 5.33
N CYS A 201 3.10 -2.83 6.13
CA CYS A 201 3.00 -1.39 6.30
C CYS A 201 4.18 -0.73 5.58
#